data_AF-A0A3D3H6Z6-F1
#
_entry.id   AF-A0A3D3H6Z6-F1
#
_cell.length_a   1.000
_cell.length_b   1.000
_cell.length_c   1.000
_cell.angle_alpha   90.00
_cell.angle_beta   90.00
_cell.angle_gamma   90.00
#
_symmetry.space_group_name_H-M   'P 1'
#
loop_
_entity.id
_entity.type
_entity.pdbx_description
1 polymer ?
#
loop_
_entity_poly.entity_id
_entity_poly.type
_entity_poly.pdbx_seq_one_letter_code
_entity_poly.pdbx_strand_id
1 'polypeptide(L)'
;MPEGFEIKVLRVSSAVWAVCAAGMVVFESLDASGSPLARLMIPGAFEFLYQTSDAPRAWTISLGAAMIVFFGAYFADRWTAMLIPLWAAIVAVLAPVVTGQVLVGPDHDFGGDAAVFQTLAVNVFFGSVVVAALRVASGRRIAPVTLRRLFAVAVVALPVLLVSDLIIALFKLSGGVVTASLTGWLIIAGATCLIVVVAAVLWAWSLMRRSLLRAHHITVLMTVMALAVAGWLGVAVAMTRQPPPQYFAPSSITKVFMGFDVPDAPTPVVLFTQWRPNLLFLGLAATAVTVYLLAVRALRRRGDSWPVGRTIAWISGWAVVVFATSSGFGKYSAPDFGVHMIVHMSLNMLAPALLVLGGVVTLLLRATRSVRGAPAGWHDWLTWVLNWPVLKFLYNPLLVFVLFVGSYYGLYFTGIFDTLMRFHWAHQMMNVHFLVIGYLYYSLVIGVDRPPRPLPHIGKLGYVLAAMPFHAFFGVILMTGNFIIAEDFYLNLALPWADLPAQQYFAGGVAWAGGEIPLMIVITILAIQWGRQDAREARRKDRHLDTGRDDEFDVYNRMLQRLSDRDTATARPEQPRPEDPAP
;
A
#
# COMPACT_ATOMS: atom_id res chain seq x y z
N MET A 1 10.54 -24.33 -6.68
CA MET A 1 9.29 -25.02 -6.28
C MET A 1 9.11 -26.28 -7.12
N PRO A 2 8.51 -27.37 -6.60
CA PRO A 2 8.16 -28.51 -7.44
C PRO A 2 7.23 -28.05 -8.57
N GLU A 3 7.28 -28.72 -9.73
CA GLU A 3 6.36 -28.50 -10.87
C GLU A 3 4.92 -28.88 -10.50
N GLY A 4 4.30 -28.07 -9.64
CA GLY A 4 2.91 -28.22 -9.24
C GLY A 4 1.98 -27.81 -10.38
N PHE A 5 0.80 -28.43 -10.40
CA PHE A 5 -0.28 -28.08 -11.34
C PHE A 5 -0.55 -26.57 -11.36
N GLU A 6 -0.59 -25.93 -10.19
CA GLU A 6 -0.83 -24.49 -10.04
C GLU A 6 0.24 -23.63 -10.71
N ILE A 7 1.51 -24.02 -10.63
CA ILE A 7 2.61 -23.30 -11.28
C ILE A 7 2.53 -23.44 -12.80
N LYS A 8 2.12 -24.62 -13.30
CA LYS A 8 1.87 -24.80 -14.73
C LYS A 8 0.73 -23.92 -15.23
N VAL A 9 -0.39 -23.86 -14.49
CA VAL A 9 -1.51 -22.96 -14.81
C VAL A 9 -1.05 -21.50 -14.79
N LEU A 10 -0.31 -21.08 -13.76
CA LEU A 10 0.23 -19.73 -13.66
C LEU A 10 1.05 -19.38 -14.91
N ARG A 11 2.05 -20.19 -15.27
CA ARG A 11 2.92 -19.95 -16.44
C ARG A 11 2.12 -19.79 -17.74
N VAL A 12 1.20 -20.71 -18.01
CA VAL A 12 0.36 -20.66 -19.23
C VAL A 12 -0.55 -19.43 -19.20
N SER A 13 -1.25 -19.20 -18.10
CA SER A 13 -2.18 -18.05 -17.98
C SER A 13 -1.46 -16.71 -18.11
N SER A 14 -0.27 -16.55 -17.52
CA SER A 14 0.53 -15.33 -17.66
C SER A 14 1.05 -15.11 -19.08
N ALA A 15 1.37 -16.19 -19.82
CA ALA A 15 1.77 -16.09 -21.21
C ALA A 15 0.59 -15.62 -22.09
N VAL A 16 -0.57 -16.25 -21.92
CA VAL A 16 -1.80 -15.86 -22.61
C VAL A 16 -2.15 -14.42 -22.28
N TRP A 17 -2.07 -14.03 -21.00
CA TRP A 17 -2.32 -12.65 -20.59
C TRP A 17 -1.37 -11.65 -21.24
N ALA A 18 -0.06 -11.94 -21.29
CA ALA A 18 0.90 -11.07 -21.96
C ALA A 18 0.59 -10.93 -23.46
N VAL A 19 0.25 -12.03 -24.16
CA VAL A 19 -0.14 -11.98 -25.58
C VAL A 19 -1.42 -11.17 -25.78
N CYS A 20 -2.43 -11.37 -24.94
CA CYS A 20 -3.67 -10.60 -25.00
C CYS A 20 -3.42 -9.12 -24.71
N ALA A 21 -2.61 -8.77 -23.70
CA ALA A 21 -2.26 -7.40 -23.37
C ALA A 21 -1.52 -6.71 -24.53
N ALA A 22 -0.60 -7.41 -25.20
CA ALA A 22 0.06 -6.90 -26.41
C ALA A 22 -0.94 -6.63 -27.55
N GLY A 23 -1.91 -7.52 -27.75
CA GLY A 23 -3.02 -7.28 -28.70
C GLY A 23 -3.87 -6.07 -28.31
N MET A 24 -4.19 -5.91 -27.02
CA MET A 24 -4.99 -4.79 -26.52
C MET A 24 -4.30 -3.43 -26.72
N VAL A 25 -2.96 -3.35 -26.65
CA VAL A 25 -2.25 -2.10 -27.00
C VAL A 25 -2.60 -1.64 -28.41
N VAL A 26 -2.65 -2.57 -29.36
CA VAL A 26 -2.99 -2.26 -30.77
C VAL A 26 -4.48 -1.97 -30.92
N PHE A 27 -5.34 -2.82 -30.37
CA PHE A 27 -6.78 -2.68 -30.55
C PHE A 27 -7.34 -1.43 -29.86
N GLU A 28 -6.87 -1.07 -28.67
CA GLU A 28 -7.30 0.15 -27.97
C GLU A 28 -6.79 1.43 -28.66
N SER A 29 -5.62 1.39 -29.29
CA SER A 29 -5.14 2.51 -30.11
C SER A 29 -6.08 2.80 -31.28
N LEU A 30 -6.65 1.76 -31.89
CA LEU A 30 -7.61 1.88 -32.98
C LEU A 30 -9.01 2.27 -32.47
N ASP A 31 -9.50 1.58 -31.44
CA ASP A 31 -10.84 1.72 -30.89
C ASP A 31 -11.07 3.12 -30.31
N ALA A 32 -10.10 3.64 -29.54
CA ALA A 32 -10.18 4.98 -28.94
C ALA A 32 -10.27 6.11 -29.98
N SER A 33 -9.80 5.87 -31.20
CA SER A 33 -9.85 6.82 -32.32
C SER A 33 -10.88 6.44 -33.40
N GLY A 34 -11.75 5.45 -33.13
CA GLY A 34 -12.74 4.96 -34.09
C GLY A 34 -12.15 4.52 -35.45
N SER A 35 -10.89 4.08 -35.46
CA SER A 35 -10.12 3.83 -36.68
C SER A 35 -10.16 2.35 -37.09
N PRO A 36 -10.35 2.03 -38.38
CA PRO A 36 -10.31 0.64 -38.84
C PRO A 36 -8.88 0.11 -38.87
N LEU A 37 -8.72 -1.22 -38.82
CA LEU A 37 -7.41 -1.90 -38.84
C LEU A 37 -6.51 -1.48 -40.03
N ALA A 38 -7.13 -1.20 -41.19
CA ALA A 38 -6.43 -0.74 -42.39
C ALA A 38 -5.63 0.56 -42.18
N ARG A 39 -5.97 1.37 -41.16
CA ARG A 39 -5.25 2.60 -40.82
C ARG A 39 -3.79 2.34 -40.45
N LEU A 40 -3.47 1.17 -39.90
CA LEU A 40 -2.10 0.78 -39.54
C LEU A 40 -1.17 0.60 -40.75
N MET A 41 -1.72 0.50 -41.96
CA MET A 41 -0.92 0.42 -43.19
C MET A 41 -0.26 1.75 -43.56
N ILE A 42 -0.71 2.86 -42.96
CA ILE A 42 -0.13 4.18 -43.18
C ILE A 42 1.12 4.31 -42.28
N PRO A 43 2.31 4.58 -42.84
CA PRO A 43 3.52 4.78 -42.06
C PRO A 43 3.32 5.87 -40.99
N GLY A 44 3.73 5.58 -39.75
CA GLY A 44 3.60 6.50 -38.61
C GLY A 44 2.21 6.55 -37.94
N ALA A 45 1.18 5.91 -38.50
CA ALA A 45 -0.17 5.98 -37.94
C ALA A 45 -0.28 5.35 -36.55
N PHE A 46 0.45 4.26 -36.29
CA PHE A 46 0.40 3.60 -34.97
C PHE A 46 0.91 4.51 -33.85
N GLU A 47 2.01 5.22 -34.06
CA GLU A 47 2.59 6.13 -33.06
C GLU A 47 1.60 7.25 -32.71
N PHE A 48 0.99 7.85 -33.73
CA PHE A 48 -0.04 8.86 -33.54
C PHE A 48 -1.25 8.33 -32.75
N LEU A 49 -1.78 7.16 -33.14
CA LEU A 49 -2.93 6.53 -32.48
C LEU A 49 -2.62 6.18 -31.02
N TYR A 50 -1.43 5.65 -30.77
CA TYR A 50 -0.95 5.31 -29.42
C TYR A 50 -0.85 6.53 -28.50
N GLN A 51 -0.51 7.70 -29.04
CA GLN A 51 -0.36 8.92 -28.24
C GLN A 51 -1.69 9.67 -28.01
N THR A 52 -2.74 9.34 -28.74
CA THR A 52 -4.04 10.04 -28.70
C THR A 52 -4.90 9.63 -27.50
N SER A 53 -4.62 8.48 -26.87
CA SER A 53 -5.39 7.96 -25.74
C SER A 53 -4.48 7.34 -24.68
N ASP A 54 -4.88 7.41 -23.42
CA ASP A 54 -4.18 6.74 -22.32
C ASP A 54 -4.53 5.25 -22.20
N ALA A 55 -5.62 4.80 -22.81
CA ALA A 55 -6.03 3.39 -22.82
C ALA A 55 -4.94 2.43 -23.35
N PRO A 56 -4.32 2.64 -24.54
CA PRO A 56 -3.24 1.76 -25.01
C PRO A 56 -2.00 1.81 -24.10
N ARG A 57 -1.69 2.97 -23.48
CA ARG A 57 -0.58 3.11 -22.53
C ARG A 57 -0.82 2.28 -21.26
N ALA A 58 -2.04 2.26 -20.75
CA ALA A 58 -2.43 1.40 -19.63
C ALA A 58 -2.23 -0.09 -19.95
N TRP A 59 -2.56 -0.52 -21.18
CA TRP A 59 -2.28 -1.88 -21.62
C TRP A 59 -0.79 -2.18 -21.82
N THR A 60 0.04 -1.20 -22.18
CA THR A 60 1.51 -1.34 -22.18
C THR A 60 2.04 -1.63 -20.78
N ILE A 61 1.51 -0.94 -19.76
CA ILE A 61 1.83 -1.22 -18.35
C ILE A 61 1.39 -2.64 -17.98
N SER A 62 0.16 -3.03 -18.34
CA SER A 62 -0.32 -4.39 -18.10
C SER A 62 0.53 -5.45 -18.80
N LEU A 63 1.02 -5.19 -20.02
CA LEU A 63 1.89 -6.09 -20.76
C LEU A 63 3.23 -6.27 -20.05
N GLY A 64 3.92 -5.18 -19.71
CA GLY A 64 5.21 -5.24 -19.02
C GLY A 64 5.10 -5.97 -17.68
N ALA A 65 4.05 -5.68 -16.92
CA ALA A 65 3.79 -6.34 -15.66
C ALA A 65 3.38 -7.82 -15.82
N ALA A 66 2.58 -8.18 -16.82
CA ALA A 66 2.29 -9.58 -17.16
C ALA A 66 3.54 -10.36 -17.56
N MET A 67 4.49 -9.73 -18.26
CA MET A 67 5.79 -10.33 -18.56
C MET A 67 6.60 -10.58 -17.29
N ILE A 68 6.61 -9.66 -16.32
CA ILE A 68 7.23 -9.88 -15.01
C ILE A 68 6.61 -11.09 -14.30
N VAL A 69 5.27 -11.24 -14.35
CA VAL A 69 4.59 -12.41 -13.80
C VAL A 69 5.04 -13.69 -14.50
N PHE A 70 5.07 -13.68 -15.84
CA PHE A 70 5.45 -14.83 -16.65
C PHE A 70 6.89 -15.27 -16.36
N PHE A 71 7.88 -14.38 -16.46
CA PHE A 71 9.27 -14.72 -16.18
C PHE A 71 9.48 -15.07 -14.71
N GLY A 72 8.88 -14.31 -13.79
CA GLY A 72 8.95 -14.60 -12.36
C GLY A 72 8.42 -15.99 -12.00
N ALA A 73 7.40 -16.49 -12.72
CA ALA A 73 6.86 -17.83 -12.55
C ALA A 73 7.82 -18.96 -12.96
N TYR A 74 8.82 -18.69 -13.79
CA TYR A 74 9.87 -19.65 -14.15
C TYR A 74 11.01 -19.67 -13.14
N PHE A 75 11.43 -18.51 -12.63
CA PHE A 75 12.60 -18.39 -11.76
C PHE A 75 12.31 -18.52 -10.26
N ALA A 76 11.05 -18.51 -9.83
CA ALA A 76 10.73 -18.61 -8.42
C ALA A 76 11.05 -20.00 -7.83
N ASP A 77 12.05 -20.01 -6.95
CA ASP A 77 12.47 -21.13 -6.15
C ASP A 77 11.61 -21.29 -4.88
N ARG A 78 11.19 -20.16 -4.29
CA ARG A 78 10.41 -20.04 -3.04
C ARG A 78 9.18 -19.14 -3.20
N TRP A 79 8.19 -19.27 -2.31
CA TRP A 79 6.94 -18.51 -2.46
C TRP A 79 7.12 -17.01 -2.25
N THR A 80 8.10 -16.57 -1.44
CA THR A 80 8.40 -15.15 -1.31
C THR A 80 8.94 -14.54 -2.60
N ALA A 81 9.52 -15.33 -3.52
CA ALA A 81 9.89 -14.85 -4.85
C ALA A 81 8.65 -14.49 -5.70
N MET A 82 7.48 -15.07 -5.39
CA MET A 82 6.21 -14.73 -6.05
C MET A 82 5.61 -13.40 -5.59
N LEU A 83 6.18 -12.74 -4.58
CA LEU A 83 5.69 -11.43 -4.13
C LEU A 83 5.93 -10.35 -5.20
N ILE A 84 7.02 -10.41 -5.96
CA ILE A 84 7.26 -9.46 -7.07
C ILE A 84 6.23 -9.68 -8.20
N PRO A 85 6.03 -10.91 -8.74
CA PRO A 85 4.92 -11.22 -9.63
C PRO A 85 3.55 -10.79 -9.08
N LEU A 86 3.27 -10.98 -7.79
CA LEU A 86 2.00 -10.59 -7.19
C LEU A 86 1.80 -9.07 -7.26
N TRP A 87 2.82 -8.28 -6.91
CA TRP A 87 2.77 -6.82 -7.03
C TRP A 87 2.62 -6.37 -8.48
N ALA A 88 3.36 -6.98 -9.40
CA ALA A 88 3.22 -6.71 -10.83
C ALA A 88 1.79 -7.03 -11.32
N ALA A 89 1.23 -8.17 -10.91
CA ALA A 89 -0.14 -8.54 -11.27
C ALA A 89 -1.18 -7.54 -10.76
N ILE A 90 -1.03 -7.02 -9.53
CA ILE A 90 -1.90 -5.96 -8.97
C ILE A 90 -1.85 -4.70 -9.85
N VAL A 91 -0.65 -4.23 -10.21
CA VAL A 91 -0.49 -3.07 -11.10
C VAL A 91 -1.11 -3.34 -12.47
N ALA A 92 -0.87 -4.52 -13.03
CA ALA A 92 -1.34 -4.89 -14.36
C ALA A 92 -2.86 -4.92 -14.46
N VAL A 93 -3.56 -5.48 -13.46
CA VAL A 93 -5.04 -5.55 -13.49
C VAL A 93 -5.70 -4.20 -13.21
N LEU A 94 -5.03 -3.30 -12.47
CA LEU A 94 -5.56 -1.97 -12.16
C LEU A 94 -5.28 -0.95 -13.27
N ALA A 95 -4.21 -1.11 -14.06
CA ALA A 95 -3.85 -0.14 -15.08
C ALA A 95 -4.98 0.14 -16.10
N PRO A 96 -5.65 -0.86 -16.70
CA PRO A 96 -6.79 -0.60 -17.59
C PRO A 96 -8.04 -0.05 -16.87
N VAL A 97 -8.17 -0.29 -15.56
CA VAL A 97 -9.32 0.19 -14.78
C VAL A 97 -9.25 1.70 -14.61
N VAL A 98 -8.04 2.24 -14.39
CA VAL A 98 -7.81 3.67 -14.18
C VAL A 98 -7.87 4.51 -15.47
N THR A 99 -8.16 3.90 -16.61
CA THR A 99 -8.49 4.57 -17.87
C THR A 99 -9.89 4.21 -18.37
N GLY A 100 -10.65 3.46 -17.58
CA GLY A 100 -11.95 2.92 -17.97
C GLY A 100 -13.13 3.82 -17.65
N GLN A 101 -14.31 3.36 -18.06
CA GLN A 101 -15.58 4.08 -17.95
C GLN A 101 -16.01 4.45 -16.51
N VAL A 102 -15.38 3.84 -15.50
CA VAL A 102 -15.67 4.09 -14.08
C VAL A 102 -15.18 5.46 -13.60
N LEU A 103 -14.40 6.16 -14.43
CA LEU A 103 -13.86 7.49 -14.16
C LEU A 103 -14.58 8.62 -14.93
N VAL A 104 -15.71 8.33 -15.59
CA VAL A 104 -16.42 9.31 -16.41
C VAL A 104 -17.77 9.67 -15.78
N GLY A 105 -18.01 10.98 -15.67
CA GLY A 105 -19.27 11.55 -15.20
C GLY A 105 -19.24 12.01 -13.73
N PRO A 106 -20.38 12.47 -13.20
CA PRO A 106 -20.52 12.83 -11.79
C PRO A 106 -20.30 11.60 -10.89
N ASP A 107 -19.77 11.84 -9.69
CA ASP A 107 -19.52 10.83 -8.64
C ASP A 107 -18.55 9.71 -9.05
N HIS A 108 -17.68 9.97 -10.03
CA HIS A 108 -16.71 8.99 -10.53
C HIS A 108 -15.59 8.65 -9.54
N ASP A 109 -15.39 9.46 -8.51
CA ASP A 109 -14.51 9.14 -7.38
C ASP A 109 -15.02 7.91 -6.61
N PHE A 110 -16.33 7.80 -6.38
CA PHE A 110 -16.93 6.60 -5.78
C PHE A 110 -16.84 5.40 -6.73
N GLY A 111 -17.11 5.61 -8.02
CA GLY A 111 -17.02 4.58 -9.04
C GLY A 111 -15.60 4.01 -9.17
N GLY A 112 -14.60 4.89 -9.22
CA GLY A 112 -13.18 4.54 -9.29
C GLY A 112 -12.69 3.78 -8.06
N ASP A 113 -12.97 4.28 -6.85
CA ASP A 113 -12.56 3.62 -5.61
C ASP A 113 -13.21 2.22 -5.47
N ALA A 114 -14.50 2.11 -5.78
CA ALA A 114 -15.21 0.84 -5.74
C ALA A 114 -14.64 -0.16 -6.77
N ALA A 115 -14.27 0.31 -7.97
CA ALA A 115 -13.67 -0.51 -9.01
C ALA A 115 -12.29 -1.05 -8.62
N VAL A 116 -11.48 -0.30 -7.86
CA VAL A 116 -10.21 -0.79 -7.31
C VAL A 116 -10.45 -2.01 -6.40
N PHE A 117 -11.38 -1.90 -5.44
CA PHE A 117 -11.71 -3.01 -4.56
C PHE A 117 -12.30 -4.21 -5.30
N GLN A 118 -13.25 -3.95 -6.20
CA GLN A 118 -13.89 -4.97 -7.02
C GLN A 118 -12.85 -5.75 -7.83
N THR A 119 -11.98 -5.05 -8.54
CA THR A 119 -10.98 -5.66 -9.43
C THR A 119 -10.04 -6.59 -8.66
N LEU A 120 -9.55 -6.16 -7.50
CA LEU A 120 -8.67 -6.99 -6.68
C LEU A 120 -9.42 -8.19 -6.10
N ALA A 121 -10.64 -7.99 -5.59
CA ALA A 121 -11.45 -9.07 -5.03
C ALA A 121 -11.84 -10.12 -6.10
N VAL A 122 -12.21 -9.68 -7.30
CA VAL A 122 -12.52 -10.55 -8.45
C VAL A 122 -11.29 -11.38 -8.79
N ASN A 123 -10.14 -10.75 -9.05
CA ASN A 123 -8.95 -11.47 -9.48
C ASN A 123 -8.48 -12.50 -8.44
N VAL A 124 -8.52 -12.17 -7.16
CA VAL A 124 -8.14 -13.10 -6.08
C VAL A 124 -9.13 -14.25 -5.96
N PHE A 125 -10.44 -13.96 -5.88
CA PHE A 125 -11.44 -14.99 -5.61
C PHE A 125 -11.81 -15.80 -6.86
N PHE A 126 -12.15 -15.14 -7.96
CA PHE A 126 -12.53 -15.81 -9.21
C PHE A 126 -11.35 -16.57 -9.79
N GLY A 127 -10.14 -16.00 -9.76
CA GLY A 127 -8.92 -16.71 -10.15
C GLY A 127 -8.72 -18.00 -9.34
N SER A 128 -8.92 -17.95 -8.01
CA SER A 128 -8.82 -19.13 -7.15
C SER A 128 -9.90 -20.19 -7.47
N VAL A 129 -11.13 -19.76 -7.78
CA VAL A 129 -12.22 -20.66 -8.19
C VAL A 129 -11.91 -21.32 -9.53
N VAL A 130 -11.44 -20.57 -10.53
CA VAL A 130 -11.09 -21.09 -11.85
C VAL A 130 -9.94 -22.10 -11.75
N VAL A 131 -8.88 -21.79 -10.99
CA VAL A 131 -7.77 -22.74 -10.76
C VAL A 131 -8.26 -24.02 -10.08
N ALA A 132 -9.14 -23.90 -9.08
CA ALA A 132 -9.74 -25.04 -8.40
C ALA A 132 -10.63 -25.88 -9.34
N ALA A 133 -11.41 -25.24 -10.21
CA ALA A 133 -12.24 -25.90 -11.21
C ALA A 133 -11.39 -26.64 -12.26
N LEU A 134 -10.33 -26.01 -12.78
CA LEU A 134 -9.38 -26.65 -13.69
C LEU A 134 -8.71 -27.86 -13.03
N ARG A 135 -8.37 -27.75 -11.73
CA ARG A 135 -7.81 -28.87 -10.97
C ARG A 135 -8.77 -30.05 -10.95
N VAL A 136 -10.03 -29.83 -10.59
CA VAL A 136 -11.02 -30.91 -10.53
C VAL A 136 -11.37 -31.46 -11.92
N ALA A 137 -11.49 -30.60 -12.93
CA ALA A 137 -11.71 -31.00 -14.32
C ALA A 137 -10.58 -31.89 -14.86
N SER A 138 -9.35 -31.69 -14.39
CA SER A 138 -8.21 -32.55 -14.70
C SER A 138 -8.15 -33.87 -13.91
N GLY A 139 -9.23 -34.23 -13.19
CA GLY A 139 -9.32 -35.44 -12.36
C GLY A 139 -8.56 -35.36 -11.03
N ARG A 140 -7.99 -34.20 -10.68
CA ARG A 140 -7.20 -34.03 -9.45
C ARG A 140 -8.08 -33.64 -8.27
N ARG A 141 -7.80 -34.21 -7.10
CA ARG A 141 -8.49 -33.85 -5.85
C ARG A 141 -7.98 -32.52 -5.28
N ILE A 142 -8.87 -31.77 -4.65
CA ILE A 142 -8.55 -30.57 -3.86
C ILE A 142 -8.24 -31.01 -2.43
N ALA A 143 -7.07 -30.61 -1.91
CA ALA A 143 -6.72 -30.90 -0.53
C ALA A 143 -7.67 -30.16 0.45
N PRO A 144 -8.04 -30.76 1.61
CA PRO A 144 -8.94 -30.12 2.57
C PRO A 144 -8.46 -28.73 3.04
N VAL A 145 -7.15 -28.56 3.18
CA VAL A 145 -6.52 -27.29 3.55
C VAL A 145 -6.76 -26.22 2.48
N THR A 146 -6.57 -26.57 1.20
CA THR A 146 -6.83 -25.67 0.07
C THR A 146 -8.30 -25.28 0.02
N LEU A 147 -9.21 -26.23 0.24
CA LEU A 147 -10.64 -25.94 0.28
C LEU A 147 -11.00 -24.98 1.42
N ARG A 148 -10.47 -25.18 2.63
CA ARG A 148 -10.67 -24.25 3.75
C ARG A 148 -10.14 -22.84 3.45
N ARG A 149 -8.99 -22.74 2.77
CA ARG A 149 -8.43 -21.45 2.34
C ARG A 149 -9.31 -20.77 1.28
N LEU A 150 -9.83 -21.53 0.32
CA LEU A 150 -10.77 -21.00 -0.68
C LEU A 150 -12.04 -20.45 -0.03
N PHE A 151 -12.59 -21.14 0.97
CA PHE A 151 -13.72 -20.61 1.76
C PHE A 151 -13.35 -19.36 2.54
N ALA A 152 -12.17 -19.31 3.16
CA ALA A 152 -11.72 -18.10 3.87
C ALA A 152 -11.58 -16.89 2.92
N VAL A 153 -11.08 -17.12 1.69
CA VAL A 153 -11.06 -16.10 0.64
C VAL A 153 -12.48 -15.67 0.27
N ALA A 154 -13.40 -16.62 0.07
CA ALA A 154 -14.79 -16.31 -0.28
C ALA A 154 -15.50 -15.46 0.78
N VAL A 155 -15.29 -15.77 2.07
CA VAL A 155 -15.91 -15.03 3.20
C VAL A 155 -15.49 -13.57 3.22
N VAL A 156 -14.28 -13.24 2.77
CA VAL A 156 -13.78 -11.86 2.71
C VAL A 156 -14.11 -11.21 1.36
N ALA A 157 -13.89 -11.91 0.25
CA ALA A 157 -14.04 -11.34 -1.08
C ALA A 157 -15.51 -11.11 -1.47
N LEU A 158 -16.45 -12.02 -1.12
CA LEU A 158 -17.84 -11.89 -1.53
C LEU A 158 -18.53 -10.61 -0.99
N PRO A 159 -18.40 -10.24 0.30
CA PRO A 159 -18.93 -8.97 0.78
C PRO A 159 -18.33 -7.76 0.06
N VAL A 160 -17.02 -7.76 -0.21
CA VAL A 160 -16.35 -6.68 -0.95
C VAL A 160 -16.93 -6.58 -2.37
N LEU A 161 -17.07 -7.71 -3.06
CA LEU A 161 -17.67 -7.76 -4.39
C LEU A 161 -19.11 -7.24 -4.40
N LEU A 162 -19.95 -7.71 -3.48
CA LEU A 162 -21.35 -7.30 -3.41
C LEU A 162 -21.50 -5.80 -3.15
N VAL A 163 -20.69 -5.25 -2.23
CA VAL A 163 -20.73 -3.81 -1.90
C VAL A 163 -20.19 -2.99 -3.07
N SER A 164 -19.04 -3.38 -3.65
CA SER A 164 -18.46 -2.66 -4.78
C SER A 164 -19.36 -2.72 -6.03
N ASP A 165 -19.93 -3.88 -6.37
CA ASP A 165 -20.87 -4.03 -7.49
C ASP A 165 -22.10 -3.13 -7.30
N LEU A 166 -22.62 -3.04 -6.07
CA LEU A 166 -23.73 -2.15 -5.74
C LEU A 166 -23.37 -0.68 -5.93
N ILE A 167 -22.21 -0.25 -5.43
CA ILE A 167 -21.75 1.14 -5.58
C ILE A 167 -21.55 1.48 -7.06
N ILE A 168 -20.91 0.60 -7.82
CA ILE A 168 -20.69 0.78 -9.26
C ILE A 168 -22.02 0.78 -10.02
N ALA A 169 -22.99 -0.05 -9.63
CA ALA A 169 -24.32 -0.06 -10.23
C ALA A 169 -25.06 1.28 -9.97
N LEU A 170 -25.04 1.77 -8.74
CA LEU A 170 -25.65 3.06 -8.38
C LEU A 170 -25.01 4.22 -9.14
N PHE A 171 -23.68 4.25 -9.19
CA PHE A 171 -22.91 5.21 -9.98
C PHE A 171 -23.27 5.13 -11.47
N LYS A 172 -23.25 3.94 -12.07
CA LYS A 172 -23.54 3.74 -13.50
C LYS A 172 -24.97 4.11 -13.88
N LEU A 173 -25.93 3.89 -13.00
CA LEU A 173 -27.33 4.21 -13.28
C LEU A 173 -27.65 5.69 -13.14
N SER A 174 -26.82 6.47 -12.43
CA SER A 174 -27.01 7.92 -12.21
C SER A 174 -28.42 8.27 -11.73
N GLY A 175 -28.96 7.47 -10.79
CA GLY A 175 -30.33 7.63 -10.27
C GLY A 175 -31.46 7.12 -11.19
N GLY A 176 -31.15 6.61 -12.37
CA GLY A 176 -32.12 6.02 -13.30
C GLY A 176 -32.65 4.65 -12.86
N VAL A 177 -33.80 4.26 -13.42
CA VAL A 177 -34.41 2.94 -13.18
C VAL A 177 -33.57 1.85 -13.85
N VAL A 178 -33.29 0.76 -13.13
CA VAL A 178 -32.40 -0.33 -13.61
C VAL A 178 -32.90 -0.99 -14.91
N THR A 179 -34.20 -1.05 -15.17
CA THR A 179 -34.73 -1.66 -16.40
C THR A 179 -34.81 -0.70 -17.58
N ALA A 180 -34.50 0.58 -17.40
CA ALA A 180 -34.63 1.61 -18.43
C ALA A 180 -33.45 1.63 -19.41
N SER A 181 -32.34 0.96 -19.11
CA SER A 181 -31.15 0.92 -19.95
C SER A 181 -30.61 -0.50 -20.12
N LEU A 182 -29.91 -0.75 -21.23
CA LEU A 182 -29.19 -2.01 -21.43
C LEU A 182 -28.14 -2.24 -20.34
N THR A 183 -27.46 -1.17 -19.90
CA THR A 183 -26.52 -1.22 -18.76
C THR A 183 -27.16 -1.81 -17.52
N GLY A 184 -28.39 -1.41 -17.19
CA GLY A 184 -29.07 -1.93 -16.01
C GLY A 184 -29.50 -3.40 -16.16
N TRP A 185 -29.85 -3.87 -17.36
CA TRP A 185 -30.03 -5.30 -17.63
C TRP A 185 -28.73 -6.10 -17.48
N LEU A 186 -27.61 -5.55 -17.94
CA LEU A 186 -26.29 -6.16 -17.72
C LEU A 186 -25.93 -6.20 -16.23
N ILE A 187 -26.25 -5.16 -15.46
CA ILE A 187 -26.08 -5.15 -14.00
C ILE A 187 -26.89 -6.30 -13.37
N ILE A 188 -28.15 -6.49 -13.76
CA ILE A 188 -29.01 -7.58 -13.27
C ILE A 188 -28.40 -8.95 -13.63
N ALA A 189 -27.90 -9.12 -14.86
CA ALA A 189 -27.26 -10.36 -15.29
C ALA A 189 -26.00 -10.67 -14.46
N GLY A 190 -25.14 -9.67 -14.25
CA GLY A 190 -23.95 -9.78 -13.41
C GLY A 190 -24.32 -10.12 -11.96
N ALA A 191 -25.28 -9.42 -11.38
CA ALA A 191 -25.78 -9.68 -10.03
C ALA A 191 -26.33 -11.11 -9.90
N THR A 192 -27.03 -11.61 -10.92
CA THR A 192 -27.54 -12.99 -10.96
C THR A 192 -26.40 -14.02 -10.93
N CYS A 193 -25.35 -13.82 -11.72
CA CYS A 193 -24.15 -14.67 -11.67
C CYS A 193 -23.52 -14.66 -10.27
N LEU A 194 -23.40 -13.48 -9.65
CA LEU A 194 -22.83 -13.37 -8.31
C LEU A 194 -23.70 -14.04 -7.23
N ILE A 195 -25.03 -13.94 -7.32
CA ILE A 195 -25.97 -14.65 -6.45
C ILE A 195 -25.78 -16.17 -6.55
N VAL A 196 -25.59 -16.71 -7.76
CA VAL A 196 -25.30 -18.14 -7.95
C VAL A 196 -24.00 -18.54 -7.24
N VAL A 197 -22.95 -17.73 -7.33
CA VAL A 197 -21.69 -17.97 -6.61
C VAL A 197 -21.88 -17.94 -5.09
N VAL A 198 -22.62 -16.95 -4.57
CA VAL A 198 -22.93 -16.84 -3.14
C VAL A 198 -23.73 -18.06 -2.66
N ALA A 199 -24.78 -18.45 -3.39
CA ALA A 199 -25.59 -19.61 -3.06
C ALA A 199 -24.76 -20.91 -3.06
N ALA A 200 -23.86 -21.06 -4.04
CA ALA A 200 -22.95 -22.20 -4.13
C ALA A 200 -22.01 -22.28 -2.91
N VAL A 201 -21.42 -21.14 -2.49
CA VAL A 201 -20.57 -21.07 -1.29
C VAL A 201 -21.35 -21.38 -0.01
N LEU A 202 -22.55 -20.82 0.15
CA LEU A 202 -23.42 -21.08 1.31
C LEU A 202 -23.87 -22.54 1.39
N TRP A 203 -24.24 -23.13 0.25
CA TRP A 203 -24.59 -24.55 0.15
C TRP A 203 -23.42 -25.44 0.55
N ALA A 204 -22.23 -25.16 0.03
CA ALA A 204 -21.03 -25.92 0.35
C ALA A 204 -20.62 -25.76 1.82
N TRP A 205 -20.79 -24.56 2.40
CA TRP A 205 -20.59 -24.34 3.83
C TRP A 205 -21.59 -25.14 4.69
N SER A 206 -22.85 -25.22 4.28
CA SER A 206 -23.86 -26.06 4.93
C SER A 206 -23.48 -27.55 4.90
N LEU A 207 -23.07 -28.07 3.75
CA LEU A 207 -22.61 -29.47 3.62
C LEU A 207 -21.36 -29.75 4.44
N MET A 208 -20.41 -28.82 4.48
CA MET A 208 -19.20 -28.94 5.29
C MET A 208 -19.53 -28.99 6.78
N ARG A 209 -20.45 -28.16 7.27
CA ARG A 209 -20.89 -28.19 8.68
C ARG A 209 -21.62 -29.48 9.06
N ARG A 210 -22.29 -30.12 8.10
CA ARG A 210 -22.98 -31.41 8.30
C ARG A 210 -22.08 -32.63 8.05
N SER A 211 -20.80 -32.43 7.71
CA SER A 211 -19.86 -33.51 7.32
C SER A 211 -20.33 -34.36 6.12
N LEU A 212 -21.13 -33.76 5.22
CA LEU A 212 -21.70 -34.43 4.04
C LEU A 212 -20.96 -34.10 2.74
N LEU A 213 -19.89 -33.30 2.80
CA LEU A 213 -19.16 -32.87 1.62
C LEU A 213 -18.34 -34.03 1.04
N ARG A 214 -18.65 -34.42 -0.20
CA ARG A 214 -18.03 -35.53 -0.93
C ARG A 214 -17.31 -35.00 -2.17
N ALA A 215 -16.45 -35.81 -2.78
CA ALA A 215 -15.70 -35.42 -3.98
C ALA A 215 -16.62 -34.94 -5.12
N HIS A 216 -17.70 -35.66 -5.40
CA HIS A 216 -18.71 -35.26 -6.40
C HIS A 216 -19.31 -33.87 -6.09
N HIS A 217 -19.64 -33.57 -4.84
CA HIS A 217 -20.17 -32.27 -4.44
C HIS A 217 -19.15 -31.14 -4.71
N ILE A 218 -17.86 -31.40 -4.48
CA ILE A 218 -16.78 -30.44 -4.78
C ILE A 218 -16.68 -30.21 -6.30
N THR A 219 -16.79 -31.26 -7.12
CA THR A 219 -16.80 -31.13 -8.57
C THR A 219 -17.95 -30.26 -9.05
N VAL A 220 -19.19 -30.59 -8.66
CA VAL A 220 -20.38 -29.80 -9.03
C VAL A 220 -20.23 -28.35 -8.58
N LEU A 221 -19.78 -28.13 -7.34
CA LEU A 221 -19.56 -26.81 -6.80
C LEU A 221 -18.58 -25.99 -7.63
N MET A 222 -17.40 -26.55 -7.93
CA MET A 222 -16.38 -25.84 -8.72
C MET A 222 -16.85 -25.57 -10.14
N THR A 223 -17.57 -26.51 -10.77
CA THR A 223 -18.14 -26.32 -12.11
C THR A 223 -19.19 -25.21 -12.13
N VAL A 224 -20.17 -25.23 -11.21
CA VAL A 224 -21.22 -24.20 -11.12
C VAL A 224 -20.61 -22.83 -10.86
N MET A 225 -19.67 -22.72 -9.91
CA MET A 225 -19.01 -21.44 -9.64
C MET A 225 -18.16 -20.98 -10.82
N ALA A 226 -17.44 -21.87 -11.51
CA ALA A 226 -16.66 -21.48 -12.69
C ALA A 226 -17.54 -20.98 -13.84
N LEU A 227 -18.69 -21.59 -14.09
CA LEU A 227 -19.66 -21.13 -15.09
C LEU A 227 -20.26 -19.77 -14.72
N ALA A 228 -20.65 -19.59 -13.45
CA ALA A 228 -21.18 -18.31 -12.97
C ALA A 228 -20.12 -17.20 -13.02
N VAL A 229 -18.88 -17.50 -12.65
CA VAL A 229 -17.73 -16.60 -12.77
C VAL A 229 -17.47 -16.22 -14.23
N ALA A 230 -17.49 -17.19 -15.15
CA ALA A 230 -17.33 -16.92 -16.57
C ALA A 230 -18.47 -16.04 -17.12
N GLY A 231 -19.71 -16.30 -16.69
CA GLY A 231 -20.86 -15.45 -17.00
C GLY A 231 -20.70 -14.03 -16.51
N TRP A 232 -20.29 -13.84 -15.25
CA TRP A 232 -20.05 -12.52 -14.67
C TRP A 232 -18.95 -11.77 -15.44
N LEU A 233 -17.83 -12.43 -15.77
CA LEU A 233 -16.75 -11.83 -16.56
C LEU A 233 -17.21 -11.45 -17.97
N GLY A 234 -18.00 -12.31 -18.62
CA GLY A 234 -18.59 -12.02 -19.93
C GLY A 234 -19.51 -10.81 -19.90
N VAL A 235 -20.35 -10.69 -18.87
CA VAL A 235 -21.20 -9.51 -18.64
C VAL A 235 -20.35 -8.27 -18.39
N ALA A 236 -19.31 -8.35 -17.56
CA ALA A 236 -18.42 -7.22 -17.27
C ALA A 236 -17.72 -6.71 -18.54
N VAL A 237 -17.24 -7.61 -19.42
CA VAL A 237 -16.67 -7.25 -20.72
C VAL A 237 -17.72 -6.65 -21.65
N ALA A 238 -18.94 -7.20 -21.70
CA ALA A 238 -20.02 -6.62 -22.50
C ALA A 238 -20.36 -5.19 -22.03
N MET A 239 -20.33 -4.94 -20.72
CA MET A 239 -20.57 -3.62 -20.14
C MET A 239 -19.53 -2.59 -20.55
N THR A 240 -18.27 -2.96 -20.80
CA THR A 240 -17.25 -1.97 -21.25
C THR A 240 -17.55 -1.42 -22.64
N ARG A 241 -18.42 -2.09 -23.40
CA ARG A 241 -18.85 -1.71 -24.76
C ARG A 241 -20.17 -0.95 -24.78
N GLN A 242 -20.78 -0.70 -23.64
CA GLN A 242 -22.06 0.00 -23.54
C GLN A 242 -21.87 1.29 -22.75
N PRO A 243 -22.13 2.48 -23.32
CA PRO A 243 -22.06 3.73 -22.58
C PRO A 243 -23.16 3.75 -21.51
N PRO A 244 -22.81 3.73 -20.22
CA PRO A 244 -23.79 3.71 -19.14
C PRO A 244 -24.44 5.09 -18.91
N PRO A 245 -25.65 5.15 -18.31
CA PRO A 245 -26.43 6.40 -18.17
C PRO A 245 -25.67 7.62 -17.64
N GLN A 246 -24.72 7.46 -16.72
CA GLN A 246 -23.93 8.56 -16.17
C GLN A 246 -23.06 9.29 -17.20
N TYR A 247 -22.73 8.68 -18.35
CA TYR A 247 -22.02 9.36 -19.44
C TYR A 247 -22.79 10.56 -19.99
N PHE A 248 -24.12 10.51 -19.90
CA PHE A 248 -25.00 11.52 -20.44
C PHE A 248 -25.42 12.54 -19.38
N ALA A 249 -24.93 12.41 -18.14
CA ALA A 249 -25.23 13.34 -17.07
C ALA A 249 -24.45 14.66 -17.23
N PRO A 250 -25.08 15.83 -17.02
CA PRO A 250 -24.40 17.11 -17.09
C PRO A 250 -23.19 17.19 -16.15
N SER A 251 -22.04 17.59 -16.67
CA SER A 251 -20.78 17.66 -15.93
C SER A 251 -20.17 19.06 -16.03
N SER A 252 -19.94 19.69 -14.87
CA SER A 252 -19.11 20.89 -14.71
C SER A 252 -17.62 20.53 -14.82
N ILE A 253 -16.75 21.53 -14.95
CA ILE A 253 -15.29 21.31 -15.02
C ILE A 253 -14.79 20.58 -13.77
N THR A 254 -15.25 21.00 -12.59
CA THR A 254 -14.94 20.37 -11.30
C THR A 254 -15.40 18.92 -11.23
N LYS A 255 -16.59 18.58 -11.75
CA LYS A 255 -17.05 17.19 -11.86
C LYS A 255 -16.20 16.35 -12.81
N VAL A 256 -15.69 16.92 -13.89
CA VAL A 256 -14.82 16.20 -14.83
C VAL A 256 -13.51 15.79 -14.15
N PHE A 257 -12.91 16.67 -13.34
CA PHE A 257 -11.64 16.36 -12.67
C PHE A 257 -11.79 15.56 -11.36
N MET A 258 -12.84 15.83 -10.58
CA MET A 258 -12.96 15.33 -9.20
C MET A 258 -14.18 14.44 -8.96
N GLY A 259 -15.19 14.51 -9.83
CA GLY A 259 -16.46 13.81 -9.68
C GLY A 259 -17.51 14.61 -8.92
N PHE A 260 -17.16 15.77 -8.36
CA PHE A 260 -18.08 16.58 -7.56
C PHE A 260 -17.78 18.08 -7.68
N ASP A 261 -18.71 18.90 -7.18
CA ASP A 261 -18.57 20.36 -7.14
C ASP A 261 -18.06 20.86 -5.78
N VAL A 262 -17.34 21.99 -5.83
CA VAL A 262 -16.81 22.74 -4.69
C VAL A 262 -17.21 24.23 -4.80
N PRO A 263 -18.52 24.55 -4.72
CA PRO A 263 -19.00 25.92 -4.94
C PRO A 263 -18.57 26.88 -3.84
N ASP A 264 -18.41 26.38 -2.61
CA ASP A 264 -18.07 27.19 -1.45
C ASP A 264 -16.56 27.26 -1.24
N ALA A 265 -16.06 28.39 -0.76
CA ALA A 265 -14.65 28.54 -0.37
C ALA A 265 -14.30 27.63 0.84
N PRO A 266 -13.04 27.14 0.95
CA PRO A 266 -12.58 26.24 2.02
C PRO A 266 -12.40 26.95 3.38
N THR A 267 -13.48 27.53 3.91
CA THR A 267 -13.50 28.07 5.27
C THR A 267 -13.42 26.95 6.29
N PRO A 268 -13.00 27.21 7.55
CA PRO A 268 -13.00 26.18 8.59
C PRO A 268 -14.37 25.49 8.75
N VAL A 269 -15.47 26.25 8.70
CA VAL A 269 -16.82 25.65 8.78
C VAL A 269 -17.05 24.66 7.65
N VAL A 270 -16.73 25.03 6.40
CA VAL A 270 -16.85 24.15 5.23
C VAL A 270 -15.99 22.90 5.39
N LEU A 271 -14.72 23.05 5.78
CA LEU A 271 -13.78 21.94 5.94
C LEU A 271 -14.21 20.93 7.01
N PHE A 272 -14.82 21.39 8.10
CA PHE A 272 -15.29 20.51 9.19
C PHE A 272 -16.70 19.95 8.98
N THR A 273 -17.53 20.55 8.11
CA THR A 273 -18.95 20.16 7.94
C THR A 273 -19.26 19.48 6.61
N GLN A 274 -18.58 19.82 5.51
CA GLN A 274 -18.85 19.25 4.18
C GLN A 274 -18.05 17.97 3.94
N TRP A 275 -18.54 16.85 4.47
CA TRP A 275 -17.89 15.56 4.32
C TRP A 275 -18.20 14.91 2.98
N ARG A 276 -17.20 14.25 2.41
CA ARG A 276 -17.34 13.37 1.25
C ARG A 276 -16.47 12.12 1.48
N PRO A 277 -17.07 10.99 1.88
CA PRO A 277 -16.31 9.79 2.22
C PRO A 277 -15.41 9.30 1.09
N ASN A 278 -14.11 9.10 1.38
CA ASN A 278 -13.21 8.44 0.45
C ASN A 278 -13.31 6.93 0.68
N LEU A 279 -13.87 6.19 -0.29
CA LEU A 279 -14.17 4.77 -0.11
C LEU A 279 -12.91 3.94 0.00
N LEU A 280 -11.86 4.29 -0.74
CA LEU A 280 -10.57 3.61 -0.67
C LEU A 280 -10.01 3.64 0.75
N PHE A 281 -9.84 4.83 1.34
CA PHE A 281 -9.27 4.96 2.67
C PHE A 281 -10.21 4.49 3.78
N LEU A 282 -11.53 4.64 3.62
CA LEU A 282 -12.50 4.09 4.55
C LEU A 282 -12.46 2.55 4.59
N GLY A 283 -12.39 1.90 3.42
CA GLY A 283 -12.28 0.45 3.30
C GLY A 283 -10.95 -0.08 3.86
N LEU A 284 -9.84 0.61 3.58
CA LEU A 284 -8.52 0.30 4.14
C LEU A 284 -8.53 0.45 5.68
N ALA A 285 -9.08 1.54 6.21
CA ALA A 285 -9.18 1.80 7.64
C ALA A 285 -10.05 0.75 8.34
N ALA A 286 -11.24 0.46 7.80
CA ALA A 286 -12.14 -0.54 8.35
C ALA A 286 -11.48 -1.93 8.40
N THR A 287 -10.78 -2.31 7.33
CA THR A 287 -10.04 -3.58 7.26
C THR A 287 -8.92 -3.62 8.29
N ALA A 288 -8.08 -2.58 8.32
CA ALA A 288 -6.91 -2.52 9.18
C ALA A 288 -7.27 -2.48 10.67
N VAL A 289 -8.31 -1.72 11.05
CA VAL A 289 -8.84 -1.69 12.43
C VAL A 289 -9.47 -3.03 12.79
N THR A 290 -10.27 -3.63 11.91
CA THR A 290 -10.91 -4.93 12.18
C THR A 290 -9.87 -6.03 12.40
N VAL A 291 -8.87 -6.14 11.52
CA VAL A 291 -7.78 -7.11 11.65
C VAL A 291 -7.02 -6.90 12.96
N TYR A 292 -6.70 -5.65 13.30
CA TYR A 292 -6.02 -5.33 14.55
C TYR A 292 -6.83 -5.74 15.78
N LEU A 293 -8.12 -5.38 15.84
CA LEU A 293 -8.99 -5.72 16.97
C LEU A 293 -9.22 -7.23 17.10
N LEU A 294 -9.34 -7.95 15.98
CA LEU A 294 -9.40 -9.42 15.98
C LEU A 294 -8.12 -10.04 16.54
N ALA A 295 -6.95 -9.49 16.18
CA ALA A 295 -5.67 -9.95 16.73
C ALA A 295 -5.54 -9.66 18.23
N VAL A 296 -5.96 -8.48 18.70
CA VAL A 296 -6.04 -8.16 20.14
C VAL A 296 -6.98 -9.12 20.86
N ARG A 297 -8.16 -9.38 20.30
CA ARG A 297 -9.14 -10.33 20.87
C ARG A 297 -8.58 -11.75 20.94
N ALA A 298 -7.90 -12.19 19.89
CA ALA A 298 -7.25 -13.50 19.84
C ALA A 298 -6.15 -13.64 20.91
N LEU A 299 -5.39 -12.58 21.15
CA LEU A 299 -4.35 -12.53 22.17
C LEU A 299 -4.95 -12.55 23.59
N ARG A 300 -5.95 -11.71 23.87
CA ARG A 300 -6.64 -11.67 25.18
C ARG A 300 -7.34 -12.98 25.52
N ARG A 301 -7.96 -13.65 24.55
CA ARG A 301 -8.57 -14.98 24.74
C ARG A 301 -7.57 -16.06 25.15
N ARG A 302 -6.28 -15.86 24.90
CA ARG A 302 -5.20 -16.76 25.31
C ARG A 302 -4.62 -16.41 26.69
N GLY A 303 -5.11 -15.34 27.34
CA GLY A 303 -4.61 -14.86 28.63
C GLY A 303 -3.47 -13.84 28.52
N ASP A 304 -3.05 -13.47 27.30
CA ASP A 304 -1.97 -12.51 27.10
C ASP A 304 -2.50 -11.07 27.15
N SER A 305 -1.73 -10.17 27.77
CA SER A 305 -2.03 -8.74 27.79
C SER A 305 -1.45 -8.00 26.56
N TRP A 306 -2.21 -7.00 26.09
CA TRP A 306 -1.78 -6.04 25.07
C TRP A 306 -2.01 -4.62 25.58
N PRO A 307 -0.99 -3.73 25.54
CA PRO A 307 -1.13 -2.37 26.06
C PRO A 307 -2.23 -1.59 25.33
N VAL A 308 -3.18 -1.03 26.09
CA VAL A 308 -4.33 -0.28 25.53
C VAL A 308 -3.86 0.94 24.73
N GLY A 309 -2.81 1.63 25.18
CA GLY A 309 -2.23 2.77 24.46
C GLY A 309 -1.82 2.47 23.01
N ARG A 310 -1.37 1.24 22.71
CA ARG A 310 -1.06 0.82 21.34
C ARG A 310 -2.31 0.68 20.48
N THR A 311 -3.39 0.19 21.07
CA THR A 311 -4.68 0.07 20.38
C THR A 311 -5.26 1.46 20.10
N ILE A 312 -5.18 2.38 21.07
CA ILE A 312 -5.59 3.77 20.89
C ILE A 312 -4.78 4.42 19.77
N ALA A 313 -3.44 4.31 19.80
CA ALA A 313 -2.59 4.89 18.75
C ALA A 313 -2.93 4.36 17.35
N TRP A 314 -3.15 3.05 17.20
CA TRP A 314 -3.53 2.46 15.92
C TRP A 314 -4.88 2.99 15.39
N ILE A 315 -5.90 3.03 16.26
CA ILE A 315 -7.24 3.51 15.89
C ILE A 315 -7.18 5.01 15.58
N SER A 316 -6.48 5.81 16.39
CA SER A 316 -6.27 7.24 16.16
C SER A 316 -5.55 7.51 14.84
N GLY A 317 -4.52 6.71 14.49
CA GLY A 317 -3.83 6.84 13.20
C GLY A 317 -4.78 6.65 12.01
N TRP A 318 -5.61 5.60 12.03
CA TRP A 318 -6.63 5.41 10.99
C TRP A 318 -7.76 6.43 11.03
N ALA A 319 -8.12 6.94 12.21
CA ALA A 319 -9.08 8.02 12.33
C ALA A 319 -8.55 9.31 11.68
N VAL A 320 -7.26 9.62 11.83
CA VAL A 320 -6.61 10.73 11.13
C VAL A 320 -6.62 10.49 9.61
N VAL A 321 -6.31 9.29 9.13
CA VAL A 321 -6.36 8.95 7.70
C VAL A 321 -7.76 9.16 7.13
N VAL A 322 -8.80 8.65 7.80
CA VAL A 322 -10.20 8.82 7.36
C VAL A 322 -10.60 10.28 7.42
N PHE A 323 -10.30 10.98 8.52
CA PHE A 323 -10.61 12.40 8.66
C PHE A 323 -9.95 13.23 7.55
N ALA A 324 -8.66 13.05 7.31
CA ALA A 324 -7.92 13.81 6.30
C ALA A 324 -8.44 13.55 4.87
N THR A 325 -8.88 12.33 4.57
CA THR A 325 -9.30 11.94 3.20
C THR A 325 -10.80 12.05 2.95
N SER A 326 -11.63 12.04 3.99
CA SER A 326 -13.10 11.93 3.89
C SER A 326 -13.87 13.16 4.40
N SER A 327 -13.24 14.03 5.19
CA SER A 327 -13.85 15.29 5.61
C SER A 327 -13.76 16.33 4.50
N GLY A 328 -14.15 17.58 4.78
CA GLY A 328 -13.95 18.68 3.85
C GLY A 328 -12.46 18.89 3.51
N PHE A 329 -11.53 18.49 4.38
CA PHE A 329 -10.10 18.50 4.03
C PHE A 329 -9.80 17.60 2.82
N GLY A 330 -10.37 16.41 2.76
CA GLY A 330 -10.19 15.51 1.61
C GLY A 330 -10.94 15.96 0.37
N LYS A 331 -12.16 16.49 0.56
CA LYS A 331 -12.96 17.07 -0.52
C LYS A 331 -12.25 18.24 -1.21
N TYR A 332 -11.57 19.09 -0.43
CA TYR A 332 -10.89 20.28 -0.90
C TYR A 332 -9.39 20.11 -1.16
N SER A 333 -8.81 18.92 -0.96
CA SER A 333 -7.38 18.72 -1.16
C SER A 333 -6.96 18.75 -2.64
N ALA A 334 -7.81 18.31 -3.57
CA ALA A 334 -7.51 18.48 -5.00
C ALA A 334 -7.60 19.95 -5.48
N PRO A 335 -8.68 20.70 -5.21
CA PRO A 335 -8.86 22.05 -5.74
C PRO A 335 -8.13 23.17 -4.99
N ASP A 336 -7.56 22.91 -3.80
CA ASP A 336 -6.83 23.91 -3.02
C ASP A 336 -5.48 23.36 -2.56
N PHE A 337 -4.38 23.95 -3.05
CA PHE A 337 -3.01 23.49 -2.76
C PHE A 337 -2.62 23.64 -1.27
N GLY A 338 -3.22 24.59 -0.57
CA GLY A 338 -3.05 24.77 0.87
C GLY A 338 -3.65 23.60 1.66
N VAL A 339 -4.91 23.27 1.36
CA VAL A 339 -5.61 22.12 1.94
C VAL A 339 -4.94 20.81 1.53
N HIS A 340 -4.47 20.71 0.28
CA HIS A 340 -3.64 19.61 -0.20
C HIS A 340 -2.46 19.34 0.73
N MET A 341 -1.68 20.37 1.08
CA MET A 341 -0.56 20.23 2.00
C MET A 341 -1.00 19.77 3.39
N ILE A 342 -2.16 20.20 3.91
CA ILE A 342 -2.66 19.72 5.20
C ILE A 342 -2.91 18.21 5.15
N VAL A 343 -3.59 17.73 4.11
CA VAL A 343 -3.89 16.31 3.94
C VAL A 343 -2.60 15.51 3.81
N HIS A 344 -1.68 15.95 2.94
CA HIS A 344 -0.42 15.25 2.71
C HIS A 344 0.50 15.25 3.93
N MET A 345 0.61 16.36 4.69
CA MET A 345 1.35 16.38 5.95
C MET A 345 0.71 15.46 6.99
N SER A 346 -0.63 15.42 7.06
CA SER A 346 -1.34 14.52 7.97
C SER A 346 -1.09 13.05 7.63
N LEU A 347 -1.09 12.70 6.34
CA LEU A 347 -0.86 11.33 5.86
C LEU A 347 0.62 10.91 5.90
N ASN A 348 1.57 11.82 5.75
CA ASN A 348 3.01 11.50 5.79
C ASN A 348 3.64 11.59 7.18
N MET A 349 3.08 12.42 8.07
CA MET A 349 3.64 12.69 9.40
C MET A 349 2.77 12.13 10.52
N LEU A 350 1.60 12.75 10.74
CA LEU A 350 0.78 12.51 11.92
C LEU A 350 0.22 11.08 11.96
N ALA A 351 -0.44 10.64 10.89
CA ALA A 351 -1.03 9.31 10.84
C ALA A 351 0.06 8.21 10.96
N PRO A 352 1.14 8.22 10.17
CA PRO A 352 2.23 7.25 10.31
C PRO A 352 2.83 7.18 11.70
N ALA A 353 3.11 8.33 12.34
CA ALA A 353 3.66 8.37 13.69
C ALA A 353 2.75 7.64 14.70
N LEU A 354 1.43 7.79 14.59
CA LEU A 354 0.45 7.08 15.40
C LEU A 354 0.36 5.59 15.03
N LEU A 355 0.35 5.27 13.73
CA LEU A 355 0.21 3.90 13.23
C LEU A 355 1.38 3.01 13.65
N VAL A 356 2.62 3.49 13.58
CA VAL A 356 3.80 2.70 13.95
C VAL A 356 3.89 2.42 15.47
N LEU A 357 3.25 3.25 16.29
CA LEU A 357 3.10 3.02 17.73
C LEU A 357 2.08 1.90 18.03
N GLY A 358 1.24 1.55 17.04
CA GLY A 358 0.30 0.44 17.12
C GLY A 358 0.96 -0.93 17.22
N GLY A 359 2.19 -1.11 16.71
CA GLY A 359 2.94 -2.37 16.77
C GLY A 359 2.22 -3.54 16.09
N VAL A 360 1.64 -3.30 14.91
CA VAL A 360 0.77 -4.26 14.21
C VAL A 360 1.50 -5.54 13.84
N VAL A 361 2.76 -5.47 13.44
CA VAL A 361 3.55 -6.66 13.06
C VAL A 361 3.79 -7.53 14.29
N THR A 362 4.17 -6.92 15.41
CA THR A 362 4.38 -7.61 16.69
C THR A 362 3.07 -8.22 17.18
N LEU A 363 1.96 -7.50 17.07
CA LEU A 363 0.64 -8.00 17.45
C LEU A 363 0.26 -9.24 16.64
N LEU A 364 0.42 -9.19 15.31
CA LEU A 364 0.08 -10.31 14.43
C LEU A 364 0.98 -11.53 14.70
N LEU A 365 2.29 -11.32 14.90
CA LEU A 365 3.21 -12.41 15.26
C LEU A 365 2.89 -13.02 16.63
N ARG A 366 2.38 -12.24 17.60
CA ARG A 366 1.95 -12.77 18.91
C ARG A 366 0.58 -13.44 18.86
N ALA A 367 -0.34 -12.94 18.06
CA ALA A 367 -1.69 -13.48 17.92
C ALA A 367 -1.74 -14.79 17.13
N THR A 368 -0.75 -15.01 16.25
CA THR A 368 -0.62 -16.19 15.40
C THR A 368 0.55 -17.08 15.86
N ARG A 369 0.49 -18.39 15.62
CA ARG A 369 1.56 -19.33 16.00
C ARG A 369 1.96 -20.20 14.82
N SER A 370 3.26 -20.48 14.72
CA SER A 370 3.77 -21.55 13.87
C SER A 370 3.51 -22.90 14.54
N VAL A 371 3.06 -23.90 13.77
CA VAL A 371 2.85 -25.28 14.25
C VAL A 371 3.67 -26.22 13.38
N ARG A 372 4.62 -26.95 13.98
CA ARG A 372 5.46 -27.91 13.27
C ARG A 372 4.60 -28.99 12.62
N GLY A 373 4.86 -29.28 11.35
CA GLY A 373 4.11 -30.27 10.56
C GLY A 373 2.74 -29.80 10.05
N ALA A 374 2.27 -28.61 10.43
CA ALA A 374 1.07 -28.01 9.85
C ALA A 374 1.41 -27.22 8.58
N PRO A 375 0.43 -27.04 7.65
CA PRO A 375 0.60 -26.13 6.53
C PRO A 375 0.90 -24.71 7.01
N ALA A 376 1.81 -24.03 6.31
CA ALA A 376 2.24 -22.67 6.64
C ALA A 376 1.06 -21.73 6.88
N GLY A 377 1.06 -21.02 8.00
CA GLY A 377 0.03 -20.07 8.38
C GLY A 377 0.50 -18.62 8.29
N TRP A 378 -0.35 -17.71 8.77
CA TRP A 378 -0.06 -16.27 8.83
C TRP A 378 1.24 -15.94 9.58
N HIS A 379 1.54 -16.67 10.67
CA HIS A 379 2.79 -16.49 11.41
C HIS A 379 4.01 -16.77 10.55
N ASP A 380 4.00 -17.89 9.82
CA ASP A 380 5.11 -18.31 8.96
C ASP A 380 5.27 -17.34 7.79
N TRP A 381 4.15 -16.99 7.12
CA TRP A 381 4.17 -16.03 6.01
C TRP A 381 4.74 -14.67 6.41
N LEU A 382 4.28 -14.11 7.53
CA LEU A 382 4.78 -12.83 8.02
C LEU A 382 6.27 -12.92 8.39
N THR A 383 6.69 -14.00 9.06
CA THR A 383 8.10 -14.22 9.41
C THR A 383 8.99 -14.32 8.18
N TRP A 384 8.53 -15.00 7.12
CA TRP A 384 9.27 -15.12 5.87
C TRP A 384 9.35 -13.80 5.09
N VAL A 385 8.27 -13.01 5.08
CA VAL A 385 8.25 -11.66 4.48
C VAL A 385 9.22 -10.72 5.20
N LEU A 386 9.23 -10.73 6.54
CA LEU A 386 10.15 -9.91 7.34
C LEU A 386 11.62 -10.25 7.10
N ASN A 387 11.91 -11.49 6.70
CA ASN A 387 13.26 -11.94 6.37
C ASN A 387 13.61 -11.83 4.88
N TRP A 388 12.67 -11.39 4.03
CA TRP A 388 12.85 -11.31 2.59
C TRP A 388 13.84 -10.19 2.21
N PRO A 389 14.87 -10.46 1.38
CA PRO A 389 15.91 -9.48 1.04
C PRO A 389 15.37 -8.20 0.40
N VAL A 390 14.30 -8.27 -0.39
CA VAL A 390 13.67 -7.09 -1.00
C VAL A 390 13.06 -6.19 0.07
N LEU A 391 12.38 -6.76 1.07
CA LEU A 391 11.87 -5.97 2.19
C LEU A 391 13.01 -5.34 3.00
N LYS A 392 14.12 -6.09 3.22
CA LYS A 392 15.32 -5.54 3.86
C LYS A 392 15.94 -4.40 3.05
N PHE A 393 15.87 -4.45 1.73
CA PHE A 393 16.30 -3.37 0.84
C PHE A 393 15.37 -2.15 0.92
N LEU A 394 14.06 -2.35 0.91
CA LEU A 394 13.07 -1.28 1.08
C LEU A 394 13.19 -0.57 2.43
N TYR A 395 13.63 -1.30 3.47
CA TYR A 395 13.95 -0.77 4.79
C TYR A 395 15.39 -0.25 4.91
N ASN A 396 16.13 -0.07 3.82
CA ASN A 396 17.42 0.62 3.86
C ASN A 396 17.19 2.08 4.32
N PRO A 397 17.78 2.53 5.44
CA PRO A 397 17.53 3.86 5.97
C PRO A 397 17.79 4.99 4.96
N LEU A 398 18.83 4.86 4.12
CA LEU A 398 19.14 5.86 3.10
C LEU A 398 18.05 5.90 2.02
N LEU A 399 17.58 4.74 1.56
CA LEU A 399 16.49 4.66 0.59
C LEU A 399 15.21 5.26 1.16
N VAL A 400 14.84 4.89 2.38
CA VAL A 400 13.65 5.45 3.05
C VAL A 400 13.79 6.96 3.23
N PHE A 401 14.98 7.46 3.56
CA PHE A 401 15.24 8.90 3.73
C PHE A 401 15.10 9.65 2.41
N VAL A 402 15.73 9.13 1.35
CA VAL A 402 15.65 9.71 -0.01
C VAL A 402 14.23 9.68 -0.53
N LEU A 403 13.47 8.60 -0.29
CA LEU A 403 12.07 8.55 -0.68
C LEU A 403 11.23 9.53 0.15
N PHE A 404 11.45 9.62 1.47
CA PHE A 404 10.69 10.50 2.35
C PHE A 404 10.88 11.99 2.01
N VAL A 405 12.12 12.43 1.81
CA VAL A 405 12.42 13.82 1.45
C VAL A 405 12.23 14.05 -0.05
N GLY A 406 12.85 13.20 -0.88
CA GLY A 406 12.92 13.38 -2.33
C GLY A 406 11.58 13.26 -3.04
N SER A 407 10.59 12.55 -2.47
CA SER A 407 9.24 12.50 -3.05
C SER A 407 8.58 13.87 -3.10
N TYR A 408 8.81 14.75 -2.12
CA TYR A 408 8.26 16.12 -2.15
C TYR A 408 8.85 16.92 -3.29
N TYR A 409 10.18 17.02 -3.33
CA TYR A 409 10.87 17.78 -4.37
C TYR A 409 10.58 17.23 -5.77
N GLY A 410 10.63 15.91 -5.93
CA GLY A 410 10.32 15.25 -7.19
C GLY A 410 8.90 15.51 -7.63
N LEU A 411 7.91 15.36 -6.75
CA LEU A 411 6.51 15.52 -7.12
C LEU A 411 6.17 16.98 -7.47
N TYR A 412 6.54 17.93 -6.62
CA TYR A 412 6.08 19.30 -6.71
C TYR A 412 6.93 20.16 -7.67
N PHE A 413 8.23 19.90 -7.82
CA PHE A 413 9.12 20.75 -8.63
C PHE A 413 9.49 20.21 -10.02
N THR A 414 8.93 19.07 -10.45
CA THR A 414 9.23 18.48 -11.79
C THR A 414 8.04 18.49 -12.76
N GLY A 415 6.90 19.05 -12.36
CA GLY A 415 5.67 19.07 -13.16
C GLY A 415 4.80 17.80 -13.04
N ILE A 416 5.31 16.74 -12.38
CA ILE A 416 4.54 15.50 -12.13
C ILE A 416 3.23 15.82 -11.40
N PHE A 417 3.25 16.72 -10.40
CA PHE A 417 2.06 17.10 -9.66
C PHE A 417 0.94 17.65 -10.55
N ASP A 418 1.24 18.57 -11.49
CA ASP A 418 0.26 19.14 -12.42
C ASP A 418 -0.43 18.06 -13.28
N THR A 419 0.35 17.07 -13.71
CA THR A 419 -0.17 15.97 -14.53
C THR A 419 -1.04 15.03 -13.71
N LEU A 420 -0.57 14.62 -12.52
CA LEU A 420 -1.27 13.65 -11.67
C LEU A 420 -2.56 14.21 -11.08
N MET A 421 -2.65 15.50 -10.78
CA MET A 421 -3.84 16.07 -10.14
C MET A 421 -5.09 16.08 -11.03
N ARG A 422 -4.90 15.87 -12.34
CA ARG A 422 -5.99 15.72 -13.31
C ARG A 422 -6.75 14.40 -13.16
N PHE A 423 -6.19 13.44 -12.42
CA PHE A 423 -6.74 12.10 -12.29
C PHE A 423 -6.97 11.72 -10.83
N HIS A 424 -8.21 11.37 -10.50
CA HIS A 424 -8.59 10.91 -9.15
C HIS A 424 -7.70 9.75 -8.66
N TRP A 425 -7.46 8.73 -9.50
CA TRP A 425 -6.64 7.58 -9.12
C TRP A 425 -5.20 7.95 -8.76
N ALA A 426 -4.65 8.97 -9.44
CA ALA A 426 -3.28 9.40 -9.21
C ALA A 426 -3.16 10.14 -7.89
N HIS A 427 -4.14 10.98 -7.56
CA HIS A 427 -4.23 11.60 -6.24
C HIS A 427 -4.42 10.56 -5.12
N GLN A 428 -5.22 9.50 -5.33
CA GLN A 428 -5.28 8.36 -4.40
C GLN A 428 -3.91 7.68 -4.23
N MET A 429 -3.20 7.44 -5.34
CA MET A 429 -1.86 6.85 -5.32
C MET A 429 -0.87 7.73 -4.57
N MET A 430 -0.93 9.06 -4.71
CA MET A 430 -0.11 9.99 -3.94
C MET A 430 -0.41 9.87 -2.44
N ASN A 431 -1.69 9.84 -2.05
CA ASN A 431 -2.10 9.68 -0.65
C ASN A 431 -1.58 8.34 -0.06
N VAL A 432 -1.69 7.24 -0.80
CA VAL A 432 -1.14 5.93 -0.40
C VAL A 432 0.38 5.99 -0.30
N HIS A 433 1.05 6.59 -1.28
CA HIS A 433 2.51 6.74 -1.31
C HIS A 433 3.01 7.47 -0.06
N PHE A 434 2.47 8.65 0.25
CA PHE A 434 2.89 9.41 1.42
C PHE A 434 2.57 8.70 2.73
N LEU A 435 1.43 8.00 2.83
CA LEU A 435 1.12 7.17 3.99
C LEU A 435 2.13 6.03 4.18
N VAL A 436 2.49 5.34 3.10
CA VAL A 436 3.46 4.23 3.13
C VAL A 436 4.86 4.72 3.44
N ILE A 437 5.34 5.76 2.77
CA ILE A 437 6.69 6.30 2.96
C ILE A 437 6.83 6.91 4.37
N GLY A 438 5.82 7.63 4.85
CA GLY A 438 5.76 8.06 6.24
C GLY A 438 5.82 6.88 7.21
N TYR A 439 5.04 5.82 6.98
CA TYR A 439 5.06 4.64 7.84
C TYR A 439 6.45 3.98 7.87
N LEU A 440 7.10 3.83 6.71
CA LEU A 440 8.46 3.31 6.63
C LEU A 440 9.44 4.19 7.43
N TYR A 441 9.39 5.50 7.26
CA TYR A 441 10.25 6.45 7.96
C TYR A 441 10.08 6.35 9.48
N TYR A 442 8.86 6.53 10.00
CA TYR A 442 8.60 6.50 11.44
C TYR A 442 8.82 5.10 12.05
N SER A 443 8.68 4.02 11.27
CA SER A 443 8.97 2.67 11.76
C SER A 443 10.46 2.41 12.03
N LEU A 444 11.37 3.12 11.34
CA LEU A 444 12.81 3.07 11.62
C LEU A 444 13.19 3.86 12.89
N VAL A 445 12.37 4.86 13.25
CA VAL A 445 12.67 5.82 14.32
C VAL A 445 11.96 5.44 15.62
N ILE A 446 10.63 5.56 15.68
CA ILE A 446 9.83 5.43 16.91
C ILE A 446 8.94 4.17 16.95
N GLY A 447 8.90 3.40 15.86
CA GLY A 447 8.02 2.23 15.75
C GLY A 447 8.21 1.21 16.86
N VAL A 448 7.11 0.60 17.30
CA VAL A 448 7.11 -0.50 18.27
C VAL A 448 7.62 -1.80 17.65
N ASP A 449 7.33 -1.99 16.36
CA ASP A 449 7.78 -3.15 15.61
C ASP A 449 9.28 -3.07 15.33
N ARG A 450 9.98 -4.21 15.40
CA ARG A 450 11.40 -4.26 15.03
C ARG A 450 11.52 -4.29 13.50
N PRO A 451 12.02 -3.22 12.85
CA PRO A 451 12.14 -3.20 11.40
C PRO A 451 13.22 -4.20 10.93
N PRO A 452 13.16 -4.67 9.67
CA PRO A 452 14.15 -5.60 9.10
C PRO A 452 15.60 -5.08 9.14
N ARG A 453 15.80 -3.76 9.11
CA ARG A 453 17.09 -3.08 9.25
C ARG A 453 16.97 -1.92 10.27
N PRO A 454 17.12 -2.19 11.58
CA PRO A 454 16.97 -1.16 12.60
C PRO A 454 18.15 -0.19 12.63
N LEU A 455 17.85 1.06 12.96
CA LEU A 455 18.87 2.08 13.24
C LEU A 455 19.38 1.95 14.69
N PRO A 456 20.70 2.19 14.93
CA PRO A 456 21.23 2.40 16.28
C PRO A 456 20.53 3.57 16.98
N HIS A 457 20.50 3.58 18.32
CA HIS A 457 19.79 4.60 19.10
C HIS A 457 20.20 6.04 18.74
N ILE A 458 21.50 6.33 18.66
CA ILE A 458 22.02 7.65 18.26
C ILE A 458 21.70 7.94 16.78
N GLY A 459 21.78 6.92 15.93
CA GLY A 459 21.45 7.03 14.51
C GLY A 459 20.01 7.50 14.27
N LYS A 460 19.06 7.15 15.14
CA LYS A 460 17.67 7.64 15.05
C LYS A 460 17.54 9.14 15.22
N LEU A 461 18.28 9.71 16.18
CA LEU A 461 18.26 11.16 16.44
C LEU A 461 18.86 11.91 15.24
N GLY A 462 20.03 11.47 14.76
CA GLY A 462 20.64 12.05 13.57
C GLY A 462 19.76 11.93 12.33
N TYR A 463 19.05 10.80 12.18
CA TYR A 463 18.14 10.56 11.06
C TYR A 463 16.94 11.52 11.01
N VAL A 464 16.38 11.86 12.18
CA VAL A 464 15.30 12.85 12.31
C VAL A 464 15.83 14.26 12.06
N LEU A 465 16.91 14.63 12.73
CA LEU A 465 17.53 15.96 12.58
C LEU A 465 17.95 16.23 11.14
N ALA A 466 18.47 15.22 10.43
CA ALA A 466 18.86 15.36 9.03
C ALA A 466 17.69 15.69 8.10
N ALA A 467 16.46 15.26 8.42
CA ALA A 467 15.29 15.50 7.58
C ALA A 467 14.73 16.93 7.75
N MET A 468 14.88 17.55 8.92
CA MET A 468 14.26 18.83 9.26
C MET A 468 14.64 19.96 8.28
N PRO A 469 15.93 20.23 7.98
CA PRO A 469 16.29 21.32 7.07
C PRO A 469 15.62 21.20 5.70
N PHE A 470 15.47 19.99 5.17
CA PHE A 470 14.82 19.79 3.87
C PHE A 470 13.33 20.14 3.89
N HIS A 471 12.60 19.81 4.96
CA HIS A 471 11.19 20.22 5.07
C HIS A 471 11.08 21.73 5.23
N ALA A 472 11.97 22.31 6.04
CA ALA A 472 12.01 23.75 6.22
C ALA A 472 12.28 24.48 4.90
N PHE A 473 13.29 24.06 4.14
CA PHE A 473 13.60 24.64 2.83
C PHE A 473 12.47 24.44 1.82
N PHE A 474 11.85 23.26 1.79
CA PHE A 474 10.69 23.01 0.94
C PHE A 474 9.56 24.03 1.21
N GLY A 475 9.21 24.24 2.48
CA GLY A 475 8.19 25.21 2.87
C GLY A 475 8.56 26.65 2.50
N VAL A 476 9.81 27.05 2.73
CA VAL A 476 10.31 28.39 2.34
C VAL A 476 10.25 28.57 0.82
N ILE A 477 10.68 27.59 0.04
CA ILE A 477 10.62 27.66 -1.44
C ILE A 477 9.19 27.89 -1.92
N LEU A 478 8.20 27.22 -1.32
CA LEU A 478 6.79 27.44 -1.68
C LEU A 478 6.31 28.86 -1.33
N MET A 479 6.71 29.39 -0.18
CA MET A 479 6.34 30.75 0.25
C MET A 479 7.00 31.87 -0.55
N THR A 480 8.26 31.67 -0.96
CA THR A 480 9.08 32.72 -1.60
C THR A 480 9.27 32.50 -3.10
N GLY A 481 8.73 31.40 -3.64
CA GLY A 481 8.85 31.05 -5.05
C GLY A 481 8.07 32.01 -5.95
N ASN A 482 8.64 32.30 -7.12
CA ASN A 482 8.01 33.16 -8.14
C ASN A 482 7.16 32.36 -9.15
N PHE A 483 6.73 31.15 -8.79
CA PHE A 483 5.96 30.26 -9.66
C PHE A 483 4.85 29.59 -8.84
N ILE A 484 3.74 29.26 -9.49
CA ILE A 484 2.63 28.54 -8.86
C ILE A 484 2.70 27.06 -9.22
N ILE A 485 2.65 26.20 -8.21
CA ILE A 485 2.62 24.74 -8.37
C ILE A 485 1.31 24.34 -9.05
N ALA A 486 1.40 23.63 -10.18
CA ALA A 486 0.24 23.19 -10.97
C ALA A 486 -0.72 24.33 -11.35
N GLU A 487 -0.16 25.49 -11.70
CA GLU A 487 -0.90 26.68 -12.08
C GLU A 487 -1.97 26.39 -13.15
N ASP A 488 -1.59 25.69 -14.22
CA ASP A 488 -2.50 25.34 -15.31
C ASP A 488 -3.69 24.52 -14.81
N PHE A 489 -3.45 23.49 -13.98
CA PHE A 489 -4.54 22.72 -13.38
C PHE A 489 -5.50 23.59 -12.58
N TYR A 490 -4.99 24.44 -11.67
CA TYR A 490 -5.84 25.26 -10.81
C TYR A 490 -6.60 26.34 -11.59
N LEU A 491 -5.99 26.96 -12.59
CA LEU A 491 -6.66 27.94 -13.47
C LEU A 491 -7.78 27.28 -14.28
N ASN A 492 -7.58 26.05 -14.75
CA ASN A 492 -8.61 25.31 -15.49
C ASN A 492 -9.86 25.00 -14.64
N LEU A 493 -9.74 24.90 -13.31
CA LEU A 493 -10.91 24.68 -12.45
C LEU A 493 -11.87 25.88 -12.42
N ALA A 494 -11.41 27.08 -12.80
CA ALA A 494 -12.20 28.31 -12.87
C ALA A 494 -12.98 28.62 -11.57
N LEU A 495 -12.34 28.37 -10.42
CA LEU A 495 -12.97 28.53 -9.10
C LEU A 495 -12.98 30.00 -8.68
N PRO A 496 -14.15 30.61 -8.38
CA PRO A 496 -14.26 32.04 -8.10
C PRO A 496 -13.63 32.47 -6.78
N TRP A 497 -13.39 31.52 -5.87
CA TRP A 497 -12.82 31.76 -4.55
C TRP A 497 -11.30 31.46 -4.48
N ALA A 498 -10.70 30.97 -5.57
CA ALA A 498 -9.29 30.57 -5.56
C ALA A 498 -8.35 31.79 -5.57
N ASP A 499 -7.39 31.78 -4.66
CA ASP A 499 -6.27 32.72 -4.59
C ASP A 499 -4.99 31.89 -4.56
N LEU A 500 -4.44 31.59 -5.74
CA LEU A 500 -3.33 30.63 -5.87
C LEU A 500 -2.07 31.07 -5.11
N PRO A 501 -1.64 32.35 -5.18
CA PRO A 501 -0.51 32.82 -4.37
C PRO A 501 -0.74 32.66 -2.86
N ALA A 502 -1.93 33.03 -2.35
CA ALA A 502 -2.23 32.89 -0.93
C ALA A 502 -2.30 31.43 -0.49
N GLN A 503 -2.92 30.57 -1.29
CA GLN A 503 -2.99 29.13 -1.06
C GLN A 503 -1.60 28.49 -1.03
N GLN A 504 -0.72 28.88 -1.95
CA GLN A 504 0.65 28.37 -1.98
C GLN A 504 1.51 28.87 -0.83
N TYR A 505 1.35 30.14 -0.43
CA TYR A 505 2.02 30.66 0.76
C TYR A 505 1.59 29.87 2.00
N PHE A 506 0.29 29.64 2.17
CA PHE A 506 -0.25 28.83 3.25
C PHE A 506 0.26 27.37 3.18
N ALA A 507 0.28 26.77 1.99
CA ALA A 507 0.84 25.45 1.74
C ALA A 507 2.29 25.33 2.22
N GLY A 508 3.13 26.33 1.93
CA GLY A 508 4.51 26.41 2.42
C GLY A 508 4.58 26.47 3.95
N GLY A 509 3.67 27.20 4.59
CA GLY A 509 3.56 27.28 6.06
C GLY A 509 3.17 25.96 6.69
N VAL A 510 2.21 25.27 6.08
CA VAL A 510 1.79 23.93 6.50
C VAL A 510 2.92 22.92 6.32
N ALA A 511 3.65 22.96 5.20
CA ALA A 511 4.78 22.05 4.98
C ALA A 511 5.91 22.27 5.99
N TRP A 512 6.21 23.53 6.32
CA TRP A 512 7.16 23.89 7.35
C TRP A 512 6.71 23.40 8.74
N ALA A 513 5.54 23.85 9.21
CA ALA A 513 5.05 23.50 10.55
C ALA A 513 4.75 22.00 10.70
N GLY A 514 4.18 21.38 9.67
CA GLY A 514 3.85 19.96 9.61
C GLY A 514 5.07 19.05 9.58
N GLY A 515 6.21 19.53 9.06
CA GLY A 515 7.50 18.85 9.17
C GLY A 515 8.12 19.00 10.55
N GLU A 516 8.22 20.24 11.06
CA GLU A 516 9.02 20.51 12.26
C GLU A 516 8.33 20.06 13.56
N ILE A 517 7.03 20.33 13.74
CA ILE A 517 6.34 20.06 15.01
C ILE A 517 6.34 18.56 15.37
N PRO A 518 5.93 17.63 14.49
CA PRO A 518 5.95 16.21 14.81
C PRO A 518 7.36 15.68 15.06
N LEU A 519 8.35 16.15 14.28
CA LEU A 519 9.74 15.73 14.45
C LEU A 519 10.32 16.22 15.78
N MET A 520 9.99 17.44 16.22
CA MET A 520 10.37 17.95 17.55
C MET A 520 9.76 17.13 18.69
N ILE A 521 8.50 16.70 18.55
CA ILE A 521 7.86 15.78 19.52
C ILE A 521 8.62 14.45 19.56
N VAL A 522 8.96 13.90 18.40
CA VAL A 522 9.73 12.66 18.30
C VAL A 522 11.13 12.79 18.90
N ILE A 523 11.85 13.86 18.60
CA ILE A 523 13.16 14.16 19.19
C ILE A 523 13.05 14.20 20.71
N THR A 524 12.05 14.92 21.24
CA THR A 524 11.79 14.99 22.68
C THR A 524 11.57 13.60 23.28
N ILE A 525 10.73 12.77 22.65
CA ILE A 525 10.48 11.39 23.08
C ILE A 525 11.77 10.56 23.04
N LEU A 526 12.57 10.66 21.98
CA LEU A 526 13.82 9.93 21.83
C LEU A 526 14.85 10.35 22.87
N ALA A 527 14.96 11.65 23.16
CA ALA A 527 15.85 12.18 24.20
C ALA A 527 15.45 11.65 25.59
N ILE A 528 14.15 11.62 25.91
CA ILE A 528 13.64 11.02 27.16
C ILE A 528 13.92 9.51 27.21
N GLN A 529 13.70 8.79 26.10
CA GLN A 529 13.97 7.35 26.02
C GLN A 529 15.45 7.04 26.22
N TRP A 530 16.32 7.82 25.58
CA TRP A 530 17.77 7.70 25.69
C TRP A 530 18.24 7.99 27.12
N GLY A 531 17.84 9.11 27.72
CA GLY A 531 18.20 9.43 29.10
C GLY A 531 17.74 8.38 30.12
N ARG A 532 16.57 7.76 29.90
CA ARG A 532 16.08 6.64 30.74
C ARG A 532 16.84 5.33 30.51
N GLN A 533 17.39 5.11 29.33
CA GLN A 533 18.19 3.93 29.01
C GLN A 533 19.59 4.07 29.62
N ASP A 534 20.21 5.22 29.44
CA ASP A 534 21.53 5.54 30.01
C ASP A 534 21.47 5.50 31.54
N ALA A 535 20.44 6.07 32.17
CA ALA A 535 20.26 5.97 33.62
C ALA A 535 20.08 4.52 34.11
N ARG A 536 19.47 3.64 33.31
CA ARG A 536 19.33 2.21 33.64
C ARG A 536 20.64 1.45 33.46
N GLU A 537 21.39 1.77 32.42
CA GLU A 537 22.70 1.17 32.16
C GLU A 537 23.72 1.62 33.20
N ALA A 538 23.75 2.91 33.55
CA ALA A 538 24.54 3.45 34.65
C ALA A 538 24.23 2.74 35.97
N ARG A 539 22.95 2.65 36.37
CA ARG A 539 22.54 1.90 37.58
C ARG A 539 22.88 0.40 37.53
N ARG A 540 22.96 -0.19 36.33
CA ARG A 540 23.38 -1.59 36.17
C ARG A 540 24.90 -1.72 36.36
N LYS A 541 25.68 -0.79 35.81
CA LYS A 541 27.13 -0.71 36.00
C LYS A 541 27.46 -0.43 37.47
N ASP A 542 26.82 0.56 38.10
CA ASP A 542 27.00 0.88 39.53
C ASP A 542 26.70 -0.33 40.42
N ARG A 543 25.58 -1.04 40.20
CA ARG A 543 25.28 -2.28 40.94
C ARG A 543 26.29 -3.40 40.69
N HIS A 544 26.93 -3.44 39.53
CA HIS A 544 27.95 -4.45 39.25
C HIS A 544 29.25 -4.11 39.99
N LEU A 545 29.62 -2.83 40.02
CA LEU A 545 30.76 -2.30 40.78
C LEU A 545 30.58 -2.49 42.30
N ASP A 546 29.38 -2.22 42.83
CA ASP A 546 29.07 -2.41 44.25
C ASP A 546 29.12 -3.89 44.70
N THR A 547 29.01 -4.84 43.76
CA THR A 547 29.11 -6.28 44.08
C THR A 547 30.55 -6.80 44.20
N GLY A 548 31.56 -5.95 43.96
CA GLY A 548 32.98 -6.28 44.14
C GLY A 548 33.48 -7.46 43.29
N ARG A 549 32.82 -7.74 42.17
CA ARG A 549 33.05 -8.93 41.33
C ARG A 549 33.71 -8.61 39.98
N ASP A 550 34.18 -7.38 39.82
CA ASP A 550 34.68 -6.87 38.54
C ASP A 550 36.19 -6.63 38.60
N ASP A 551 36.95 -7.56 38.04
CA ASP A 551 38.41 -7.48 37.92
C ASP A 551 38.83 -6.54 36.77
N GLU A 552 37.90 -5.89 36.05
CA GLU A 552 38.19 -5.12 34.84
C GLU A 552 39.12 -3.91 35.13
N PHE A 553 38.92 -3.21 36.25
CA PHE A 553 39.84 -2.16 36.71
C PHE A 553 41.19 -2.71 37.17
N ASP A 554 41.24 -3.88 37.79
CA ASP A 554 42.48 -4.54 38.20
C ASP A 554 43.26 -5.08 36.99
N VAL A 555 42.56 -5.55 35.96
CA VAL A 555 43.14 -5.95 34.67
C VAL A 555 43.68 -4.73 33.93
N TYR A 556 42.93 -3.62 33.91
CA TYR A 556 43.37 -2.37 33.31
C TYR A 556 44.57 -1.75 34.03
N ASN A 557 44.56 -1.73 35.36
CA ASN A 557 45.68 -1.28 36.19
C ASN A 557 46.91 -2.18 35.99
N ARG A 558 46.74 -3.51 35.90
CA ARG A 558 47.83 -4.44 35.56
C ARG A 558 48.39 -4.20 34.15
N MET A 559 47.55 -3.81 33.18
CA MET A 559 48.01 -3.44 31.84
C MET A 559 48.84 -2.15 31.87
N LEU A 560 48.37 -1.10 32.56
CA LEU A 560 49.12 0.15 32.71
C LEU A 560 50.45 -0.05 33.46
N GLN A 561 50.47 -0.88 34.50
CA GLN A 561 51.71 -1.27 35.18
C GLN A 561 52.69 -1.97 34.25
N ARG A 562 52.23 -2.92 33.42
CA ARG A 562 53.09 -3.56 32.41
C ARG A 562 53.66 -2.59 31.38
N LEU A 563 52.92 -1.53 31.04
CA LEU A 563 53.42 -0.49 30.13
C LEU A 563 54.47 0.38 30.83
N SER A 564 54.20 0.79 32.08
CA SER A 564 55.17 1.54 32.89
C SER A 564 56.46 0.76 33.13
N ASP A 565 56.37 -0.53 33.50
CA ASP A 565 57.53 -1.39 33.77
C ASP A 565 58.39 -1.62 32.52
N ARG A 566 57.77 -1.61 31.34
CA ARG A 566 58.48 -1.65 30.06
C ARG A 566 59.31 -0.39 29.84
N ASP A 567 58.74 0.79 30.10
CA ASP A 567 59.45 2.07 29.97
C ASP A 567 60.63 2.14 30.96
N THR A 568 60.47 1.66 32.18
CA THR A 568 61.56 1.61 33.18
C THR A 568 62.66 0.61 32.82
N ALA A 569 62.32 -0.50 32.16
CA ALA A 569 63.30 -1.51 31.72
C ALA A 569 64.17 -0.99 30.55
N THR A 570 63.62 -0.14 29.67
CA THR A 570 64.39 0.55 28.62
C THR A 570 65.29 1.67 29.12
N ALA A 571 65.12 2.14 30.37
CA ALA A 571 65.87 3.26 30.95
C ALA A 571 67.08 2.84 31.82
N ARG A 572 67.41 1.54 31.95
CA ARG A 572 68.58 1.07 32.71
C ARG A 572 69.86 1.11 31.85
N PRO A 573 70.93 1.84 32.23
CA PRO A 573 72.21 1.80 31.53
C PRO A 573 72.93 0.46 31.73
N GLU A 574 73.48 -0.11 30.65
CA GLU A 574 74.33 -1.31 30.68
C GLU A 574 75.56 -1.11 31.59
N GLN A 575 75.78 -2.02 32.54
CA GLN A 575 77.04 -2.12 33.28
C GLN A 575 78.06 -2.96 32.47
N PRO A 576 79.36 -2.58 32.43
CA PRO A 576 80.36 -3.29 31.64
C PRO A 576 80.77 -4.64 32.26
N ARG A 577 81.01 -5.65 31.42
CA ARG A 577 81.54 -6.98 31.80
C ARG A 577 83.02 -6.92 32.22
N PRO A 578 83.47 -7.68 33.24
CA PRO A 578 84.89 -7.86 33.55
C PRO A 578 85.57 -8.90 32.62
N GLU A 579 86.83 -8.64 32.26
CA GLU A 579 87.73 -9.54 31.54
C GLU A 579 88.37 -10.59 32.46
N ASP A 580 88.47 -11.84 32.01
CA ASP A 580 89.15 -12.96 32.69
C ASP A 580 90.64 -13.04 32.27
N PRO A 581 91.59 -13.31 33.19
CA PRO A 581 93.01 -13.49 32.84
C PRO A 581 93.33 -14.93 32.40
N ALA A 582 94.15 -15.06 31.36
CA ALA A 582 94.68 -16.33 30.85
C ALA A 582 95.88 -16.85 31.68
N PRO A 583 96.07 -18.19 31.79
CA PRO A 583 97.33 -18.80 32.18
C PRO A 583 98.33 -18.94 31.02
#